data_AF-X1PBI5-F1
#
_entry.id   AF-X1PBI5-F1
#
_cell.length_a   1.000
_cell.length_b   1.000
_cell.length_c   1.000
_cell.angle_alpha   90.00
_cell.angle_beta   90.00
_cell.angle_gamma   90.00
#
_symmetry.space_group_name_H-M   'P 1'
#
loop_
_entity.id
_entity.type
_entity.pdbx_description
1 polymer ?
#
loop_
_entity_poly.entity_id
_entity_poly.type
_entity_poly.pdbx_seq_one_letter_code
_entity_poly.pdbx_strand_id
1 'polypeptide(L)'
;ESYLITELDLARHTAAAMLTSVGYYTQAKEITDIRVATLTHPLCNEFSSSLQERNKVRVKDCRGVKVYLGDVDVTTTVIGFKKKRQFTEEVIGEEPLDLPPQSFFTKALWFDLPQKAIARIAGAELDFHGGLHACEHAAIGILPLFALCDRNDIGGVSTPFHPDTGKAQIFIYDAYPGGIGIAEKGFEIIAELWQATLKLIKECPCQDGCPSCVQSPKCGNNNQPLDKEAALILLQELTSSSACFSGQV
;
A
#
# COMPACT_ATOMS: atom_id res chain seq x y z
N GLU A 1 10.07 31.23 -1.60
CA GLU A 1 8.85 32.06 -1.61
C GLU A 1 7.66 31.13 -1.42
N SER A 2 6.60 31.58 -0.74
CA SER A 2 5.41 30.77 -0.51
C SER A 2 4.23 31.32 -1.30
N TYR A 3 3.40 30.43 -1.83
CA TYR A 3 2.22 30.78 -2.62
C TYR A 3 1.00 30.08 -2.04
N LEU A 4 -0.13 30.77 -2.01
CA LEU A 4 -1.43 30.21 -1.62
C LEU A 4 -2.29 30.04 -2.88
N ILE A 5 -2.82 28.83 -3.10
CA ILE A 5 -3.76 28.58 -4.20
C ILE A 5 -5.11 29.19 -3.84
N THR A 6 -5.63 30.07 -4.69
CA THR A 6 -6.93 30.74 -4.51
C THR A 6 -8.02 30.13 -5.37
N GLU A 7 -7.64 29.51 -6.49
CA GLU A 7 -8.55 28.84 -7.42
C GLU A 7 -7.84 27.67 -8.08
N LEU A 8 -8.55 26.55 -8.26
CA LEU A 8 -8.06 25.36 -8.96
C LEU A 8 -9.09 24.96 -10.02
N ASP A 9 -8.71 25.10 -11.29
CA ASP A 9 -9.50 24.65 -12.44
C ASP A 9 -8.89 23.36 -12.99
N LEU A 10 -9.52 22.24 -12.64
CA LEU A 10 -9.09 20.90 -13.04
C LEU A 10 -9.28 20.64 -14.53
N ALA A 11 -10.29 21.24 -15.16
CA ALA A 11 -10.57 21.04 -16.58
C ALA A 11 -9.53 21.74 -17.47
N ARG A 12 -9.05 22.89 -17.03
CA ARG A 12 -7.99 23.64 -17.72
C ARG A 12 -6.58 23.28 -17.25
N HIS A 13 -6.44 22.47 -16.21
CA HIS A 13 -5.18 22.17 -15.53
C HIS A 13 -4.45 23.44 -15.06
N THR A 14 -5.19 24.40 -14.51
CA THR A 14 -4.65 25.69 -14.05
C THR A 14 -4.93 25.92 -12.57
N ALA A 15 -3.92 26.40 -11.84
CA ALA A 15 -4.06 26.83 -10.45
C ALA A 15 -3.68 28.30 -10.34
N ALA A 16 -4.60 29.15 -9.89
CA ALA A 16 -4.33 30.55 -9.60
C ALA A 16 -3.72 30.65 -8.20
N ALA A 17 -2.60 31.37 -8.09
CA ALA A 17 -1.83 31.45 -6.85
C ALA A 17 -1.48 32.89 -6.49
N MET A 18 -1.48 33.19 -5.20
CA MET A 18 -1.08 34.49 -4.65
C MET A 18 0.20 34.35 -3.82
N LEU A 19 1.21 35.17 -4.12
CA LEU A 19 2.42 35.26 -3.30
C LEU A 19 2.02 35.67 -1.87
N THR A 20 2.40 34.85 -0.90
CA THR A 20 1.97 35.00 0.50
C THR A 20 3.13 34.69 1.44
N SER A 21 3.28 35.42 2.54
CA SER A 21 4.23 35.08 3.61
C SER A 21 3.50 34.33 4.73
N VAL A 22 3.67 33.01 4.80
CA VAL A 22 3.08 32.13 5.82
C VAL A 22 4.15 31.25 6.45
N GLY A 23 4.05 31.02 7.76
CA GLY A 23 4.93 30.14 8.53
C GLY A 23 4.50 28.66 8.53
N TYR A 24 3.71 28.23 7.54
CA TYR A 24 3.23 26.87 7.40
C TYR A 24 3.32 26.40 5.95
N TYR A 25 3.19 25.09 5.74
CA TYR A 25 2.98 24.48 4.43
C TYR A 25 1.79 23.52 4.49
N THR A 26 1.30 23.05 3.33
CA THR A 26 0.15 22.16 3.25
C THR A 26 0.57 20.76 2.79
N GLN A 27 -0.09 19.74 3.32
CA GLN A 27 0.10 18.34 2.92
C GLN A 27 -1.26 17.71 2.62
N ALA A 28 -1.42 17.13 1.43
CA ALA A 28 -2.67 16.47 1.03
C ALA A 28 -2.99 15.28 1.94
N LYS A 29 -4.29 15.05 2.16
CA LYS A 29 -4.84 13.87 2.82
C LYS A 29 -5.60 13.08 1.78
N GLU A 30 -5.20 11.84 1.59
CA GLU A 30 -5.66 10.99 0.51
C GLU A 30 -6.17 9.66 1.08
N ILE A 31 -7.22 9.14 0.46
CA ILE A 31 -7.69 7.77 0.64
C ILE A 31 -7.45 7.04 -0.67
N THR A 32 -6.93 5.82 -0.57
CA THR A 32 -6.71 4.94 -1.71
C THR A 32 -7.55 3.68 -1.54
N ASP A 33 -8.40 3.43 -2.51
CA ASP A 33 -9.15 2.18 -2.67
C ASP A 33 -8.51 1.35 -3.78
N ILE A 34 -8.56 0.02 -3.62
CA ILE A 34 -8.09 -0.92 -4.63
C ILE A 34 -9.17 -1.97 -4.88
N ARG A 35 -9.39 -2.30 -6.15
CA ARG A 35 -10.36 -3.32 -6.59
C ARG A 35 -9.66 -4.31 -7.49
N VAL A 36 -9.97 -5.60 -7.33
CA VAL A 36 -9.46 -6.64 -8.23
C VAL A 36 -10.25 -6.56 -9.53
N ALA A 37 -9.55 -6.28 -10.63
CA ALA A 37 -10.19 -6.18 -11.94
C ALA A 37 -10.67 -7.58 -12.36
N THR A 38 -11.98 -7.77 -12.30
CA THR A 38 -12.67 -8.97 -12.77
C THR A 38 -13.40 -8.68 -14.07
N LEU A 39 -13.75 -9.72 -14.84
CA LEU A 39 -14.53 -9.56 -16.08
C LEU A 39 -15.90 -8.87 -15.86
N THR A 40 -16.36 -8.77 -14.62
CA THR A 40 -17.60 -8.09 -14.23
C THR A 40 -17.40 -6.62 -13.83
N HIS A 41 -16.17 -6.12 -13.80
CA HIS A 41 -15.92 -4.73 -13.42
C HIS A 41 -16.42 -3.78 -14.52
N PRO A 42 -17.29 -2.78 -14.21
CA PRO A 42 -17.94 -1.94 -15.22
C PRO A 42 -16.94 -1.25 -16.16
N LEU A 43 -15.81 -0.81 -15.62
CA LEU A 43 -14.75 -0.12 -16.35
C LEU A 43 -13.87 -1.07 -17.18
N CYS A 44 -13.92 -2.39 -16.96
CA CYS A 44 -13.20 -3.36 -17.80
C CYS A 44 -13.88 -3.60 -19.17
N ASN A 45 -15.15 -3.20 -19.33
CA ASN A 45 -15.88 -3.39 -20.60
C ASN A 45 -15.51 -2.35 -21.67
N GLU A 46 -14.90 -1.22 -21.30
CA GLU A 46 -14.57 -0.14 -22.24
C GLU A 46 -13.15 -0.27 -22.84
N PHE A 47 -12.28 -1.06 -22.23
CA PHE A 47 -10.92 -1.30 -22.71
C PHE A 47 -10.80 -2.70 -23.34
N SER A 48 -10.76 -2.74 -24.68
CA SER A 48 -10.22 -3.78 -25.58
C SER A 48 -10.56 -5.27 -25.34
N SER A 49 -11.02 -5.94 -26.40
CA SER A 49 -11.17 -7.40 -26.51
C SER A 49 -9.90 -8.22 -26.21
N SER A 50 -8.73 -7.59 -26.11
CA SER A 50 -7.46 -8.25 -25.73
C SER A 50 -7.18 -8.33 -24.21
N LEU A 51 -8.01 -7.72 -23.36
CA LEU A 51 -7.93 -7.82 -21.89
C LEU A 51 -8.63 -9.06 -21.33
N GLN A 52 -9.60 -9.63 -22.06
CA GLN A 52 -10.35 -10.81 -21.61
C GLN A 52 -9.47 -12.05 -21.40
N GLU A 53 -8.36 -12.20 -22.13
CA GLU A 53 -7.36 -13.27 -21.90
C GLU A 53 -6.32 -12.91 -20.83
N ARG A 54 -6.11 -11.62 -20.52
CA ARG A 54 -5.09 -11.14 -19.56
C ARG A 54 -5.57 -11.12 -18.11
N ASN A 55 -6.88 -11.06 -17.87
CA ASN A 55 -7.49 -10.94 -16.54
C ASN A 55 -7.48 -12.22 -15.68
N LYS A 56 -6.63 -13.21 -15.99
CA LYS A 56 -6.50 -14.39 -15.13
C LYS A 56 -5.59 -14.07 -13.95
N VAL A 57 -6.18 -13.96 -12.76
CA VAL A 57 -5.41 -13.91 -11.51
C VAL A 57 -4.52 -15.14 -11.43
N ARG A 58 -3.20 -14.91 -11.41
CA ARG A 58 -2.20 -15.94 -11.17
C ARG A 58 -2.13 -16.19 -9.68
N VAL A 59 -2.06 -17.46 -9.30
CA VAL A 59 -1.96 -17.87 -7.89
C VAL A 59 -0.81 -18.83 -7.74
N LYS A 60 0.00 -18.65 -6.71
CA LYS A 60 0.97 -19.66 -6.26
C LYS A 60 0.86 -19.86 -4.77
N ASP A 61 1.24 -21.05 -4.32
CA ASP A 61 1.55 -21.29 -2.92
C ASP A 61 3.00 -20.91 -2.66
N CYS A 62 3.23 -20.10 -1.64
CA CYS A 62 4.55 -19.88 -1.09
C CYS A 62 4.45 -20.15 0.40
N ARG A 63 5.11 -21.20 0.89
CA ARG A 63 5.15 -21.47 2.32
C ARG A 63 3.75 -21.69 2.91
N GLY A 64 2.83 -22.36 2.21
CA GLY A 64 1.45 -22.54 2.70
C GLY A 64 0.59 -21.27 2.70
N VAL A 65 1.10 -20.18 2.10
CA VAL A 65 0.39 -18.92 1.92
C VAL A 65 0.10 -18.73 0.44
N LYS A 66 -1.17 -18.46 0.12
CA LYS A 66 -1.56 -18.13 -1.26
C LYS A 66 -1.11 -16.70 -1.58
N VAL A 67 -0.33 -16.58 -2.64
CA VAL A 67 0.09 -15.32 -3.22
C VAL A 67 -0.57 -15.20 -4.58
N TYR A 68 -1.09 -14.02 -4.87
CA TYR A 68 -1.88 -13.71 -6.05
C TYR A 68 -1.18 -12.59 -6.83
N LEU A 69 -1.40 -12.58 -8.13
CA LEU A 69 -0.97 -11.51 -9.04
C LEU A 69 -2.07 -11.32 -10.09
N GLY A 70 -2.46 -10.07 -10.32
CA GLY A 70 -3.52 -9.77 -11.26
C GLY A 70 -3.66 -8.28 -11.54
N ASP A 71 -4.62 -7.97 -12.40
CA ASP A 71 -5.03 -6.61 -12.70
C ASP A 71 -5.87 -6.04 -11.56
N VAL A 72 -5.64 -4.77 -11.26
CA VAL A 72 -6.39 -4.00 -10.25
C VAL A 72 -6.77 -2.64 -10.80
N ASP A 73 -7.86 -2.08 -10.28
CA ASP A 73 -8.21 -0.67 -10.40
C ASP A 73 -7.87 0.03 -9.09
N VAL A 74 -6.96 1.01 -9.15
CA VAL A 74 -6.52 1.80 -8.00
C VAL A 74 -7.17 3.16 -8.11
N THR A 75 -7.93 3.55 -7.08
CA THR A 75 -8.61 4.85 -7.01
C THR A 75 -8.07 5.65 -5.83
N THR A 76 -7.54 6.84 -6.09
CA THR A 76 -7.11 7.79 -5.06
C THR A 76 -8.04 8.99 -5.04
N THR A 77 -8.45 9.41 -3.84
CA THR A 77 -9.27 10.61 -3.62
C THR A 77 -8.59 11.52 -2.61
N VAL A 78 -8.32 12.77 -2.99
CA VAL A 78 -7.85 13.80 -2.07
C VAL A 78 -9.06 14.36 -1.32
N ILE A 79 -9.17 14.00 -0.04
CA ILE A 79 -10.31 14.36 0.82
C ILE A 79 -10.06 15.59 1.70
N GLY A 80 -8.86 16.16 1.63
CA GLY A 80 -8.48 17.31 2.43
C GLY A 80 -7.00 17.60 2.39
N PHE A 81 -6.57 18.54 3.23
CA PHE A 81 -5.17 18.80 3.50
C PHE A 81 -4.94 19.23 4.94
N LYS A 82 -3.73 18.99 5.43
CA LYS A 82 -3.26 19.49 6.73
C LYS A 82 -2.41 20.74 6.51
N LYS A 83 -2.51 21.69 7.43
CA LYS A 83 -1.57 22.81 7.57
C LYS A 83 -0.53 22.40 8.60
N LYS A 84 0.75 22.41 8.22
CA LYS A 84 1.87 22.04 9.10
C LYS A 84 2.80 23.23 9.29
N ARG A 85 3.09 23.58 10.54
CA ARG A 85 4.03 24.66 10.87
C ARG A 85 5.41 24.30 10.31
N GLN A 86 6.02 25.25 9.60
CA GLN A 86 7.35 25.05 9.05
C GLN A 86 8.36 24.75 10.16
N PHE A 87 9.36 23.93 9.84
CA PHE A 87 10.45 23.48 10.73
C PHE A 87 10.05 22.54 11.87
N THR A 88 8.84 22.64 12.41
CA THR A 88 8.39 21.85 13.57
C THR A 88 7.51 20.67 13.20
N GLU A 89 6.95 20.64 11.99
CA GLU A 89 6.03 19.58 11.52
C GLU A 89 4.71 19.50 12.32
N GLU A 90 4.47 20.42 13.24
CA GLU A 90 3.25 20.51 14.03
C GLU A 90 2.04 20.75 13.14
N VAL A 91 1.01 19.90 13.25
CA VAL A 91 -0.27 20.07 12.56
C VAL A 91 -1.05 21.20 13.24
N ILE A 92 -1.23 22.30 12.53
CA ILE A 92 -1.91 23.51 13.03
C ILE A 92 -3.35 23.67 12.49
N GLY A 93 -3.80 22.75 11.64
CA GLY A 93 -5.16 22.72 11.13
C GLY A 93 -5.35 21.63 10.07
N GLU A 94 -6.60 21.25 9.84
CA GLU A 94 -7.01 20.39 8.73
C GLU A 94 -8.21 21.04 8.04
N GLU A 95 -8.25 20.96 6.71
CA GLU A 95 -9.34 21.49 5.90
C GLU A 95 -9.81 20.37 4.95
N PRO A 96 -11.12 20.09 4.85
CA PRO A 96 -11.64 19.13 3.90
C PRO A 96 -11.53 19.66 2.46
N LEU A 97 -11.42 18.74 1.51
CA LEU A 97 -11.48 18.99 0.08
C LEU A 97 -12.40 17.96 -0.57
N ASP A 98 -13.05 18.35 -1.65
CA ASP A 98 -13.93 17.50 -2.44
C ASP A 98 -13.40 17.46 -3.89
N LEU A 99 -12.21 16.85 -4.05
CA LEU A 99 -11.61 16.66 -5.37
C LEU A 99 -12.12 15.35 -6.00
N PRO A 100 -12.33 15.32 -7.33
CA PRO A 100 -12.81 14.12 -7.99
C PRO A 100 -11.80 12.96 -7.83
N PRO A 101 -12.29 11.71 -7.68
CA PRO A 101 -11.43 10.54 -7.60
C PRO A 101 -10.64 10.36 -8.91
N GLN A 102 -9.40 9.91 -8.76
CA GLN A 102 -8.54 9.55 -9.89
C GLN A 102 -8.29 8.05 -9.85
N SER A 103 -8.63 7.36 -10.94
CA SER A 103 -8.46 5.92 -11.04
C SER A 103 -7.57 5.53 -12.21
N PHE A 104 -6.86 4.42 -12.05
CA PHE A 104 -6.08 3.81 -13.11
C PHE A 104 -5.95 2.30 -12.92
N PHE A 105 -5.95 1.59 -14.04
CA PHE A 105 -5.68 0.15 -14.06
C PHE A 105 -4.19 -0.12 -13.98
N THR A 106 -3.80 -1.11 -13.20
CA THR A 106 -2.40 -1.54 -13.07
C THR A 106 -2.29 -3.00 -12.63
N LYS A 107 -1.07 -3.48 -12.42
CA LYS A 107 -0.77 -4.81 -11.89
C LYS A 107 -0.49 -4.72 -10.39
N ALA A 108 -0.99 -5.70 -9.65
CA ALA A 108 -0.70 -5.85 -8.23
C ALA A 108 -0.42 -7.30 -7.86
N LEU A 109 0.46 -7.48 -6.89
CA LEU A 109 0.56 -8.70 -6.11
C LEU A 109 -0.15 -8.50 -4.77
N TRP A 110 -0.75 -9.55 -4.25
CA TRP A 110 -1.29 -9.58 -2.88
C TRP A 110 -1.21 -10.98 -2.32
N PHE A 111 -1.40 -11.13 -1.01
CA PHE A 111 -1.27 -12.42 -0.36
C PHE A 111 -2.25 -12.58 0.80
N ASP A 112 -2.65 -13.84 1.03
CA ASP A 112 -3.39 -14.21 2.22
C ASP A 112 -2.49 -14.11 3.46
N LEU A 113 -3.09 -13.96 4.64
CA LEU A 113 -2.35 -13.89 5.90
C LEU A 113 -2.43 -15.22 6.65
N PRO A 114 -1.34 -15.73 7.23
CA PRO A 114 -1.38 -16.93 8.06
C PRO A 114 -2.31 -16.74 9.25
N GLN A 115 -3.28 -17.66 9.46
CA GLN A 115 -4.22 -17.58 10.58
C GLN A 115 -3.51 -17.52 11.95
N LYS A 116 -2.35 -18.19 12.05
CA LYS A 116 -1.50 -18.16 13.25
C LYS A 116 -0.96 -16.75 13.54
N ALA A 117 -0.64 -15.95 12.52
CA ALA A 117 -0.24 -14.56 12.72
C ALA A 117 -1.38 -13.73 13.30
N ILE A 118 -2.58 -13.85 12.71
CA ILE A 118 -3.79 -13.15 13.16
C ILE A 118 -4.07 -13.48 14.64
N ALA A 119 -4.04 -14.77 15.00
CA ALA A 119 -4.27 -15.21 16.37
C ALA A 119 -3.20 -14.71 17.35
N ARG A 120 -1.92 -14.68 16.95
CA ARG A 120 -0.82 -14.17 17.79
C ARG A 120 -0.91 -12.67 18.02
N ILE A 121 -1.23 -11.89 16.98
CA ILE A 121 -1.41 -10.43 17.09
C ILE A 121 -2.58 -10.13 18.03
N ALA A 122 -3.72 -10.80 17.84
CA ALA A 122 -4.89 -10.63 18.70
C ALA A 122 -4.60 -11.05 20.16
N GLY A 123 -3.93 -12.18 20.38
CA GLY A 123 -3.58 -12.67 21.72
C GLY A 123 -2.53 -11.81 22.44
N ALA A 124 -1.76 -11.02 21.71
CA ALA A 124 -0.83 -10.03 22.25
C ALA A 124 -1.44 -8.63 22.40
N GLU A 125 -2.74 -8.47 22.09
CA GLU A 125 -3.45 -7.17 22.14
C GLU A 125 -2.81 -6.07 21.29
N LEU A 126 -2.17 -6.45 20.18
CA LEU A 126 -1.53 -5.53 19.24
C LEU A 126 -2.51 -5.01 18.18
N ASP A 127 -2.20 -3.87 17.56
CA ASP A 127 -3.06 -3.28 16.52
C ASP A 127 -2.89 -4.05 15.21
N PHE A 128 -3.89 -4.86 14.87
CA PHE A 128 -3.90 -5.64 13.64
C PHE A 128 -3.82 -4.76 12.39
N HIS A 129 -4.59 -3.67 12.32
CA HIS A 129 -4.55 -2.76 11.17
C HIS A 129 -3.20 -2.05 11.09
N GLY A 130 -2.69 -1.57 12.23
CA GLY A 130 -1.35 -1.00 12.33
C GLY A 130 -0.25 -1.96 11.88
N GLY A 131 -0.38 -3.26 12.16
CA GLY A 131 0.55 -4.30 11.73
C GLY A 131 0.54 -4.56 10.23
N LEU A 132 -0.66 -4.59 9.61
CA LEU A 132 -0.77 -4.71 8.16
C LEU A 132 -0.12 -3.53 7.45
N HIS A 133 -0.40 -2.32 7.94
CA HIS A 133 0.11 -1.06 7.39
C HIS A 133 1.62 -0.92 7.55
N ALA A 134 2.16 -1.28 8.71
CA ALA A 134 3.61 -1.31 8.94
C ALA A 134 4.32 -2.36 8.06
N CYS A 135 3.71 -3.54 7.87
CA CYS A 135 4.24 -4.57 6.98
C CYS A 135 4.23 -4.12 5.51
N GLU A 136 3.14 -3.49 5.06
CA GLU A 136 3.01 -2.93 3.72
C GLU A 136 4.11 -1.89 3.46
N HIS A 137 4.25 -0.87 4.32
CA HIS A 137 5.27 0.16 4.20
C HIS A 137 6.69 -0.41 4.10
N ALA A 138 7.02 -1.35 4.97
CA ALA A 138 8.34 -1.97 4.97
C ALA A 138 8.58 -2.78 3.67
N ALA A 139 7.55 -3.49 3.18
CA ALA A 139 7.65 -4.29 1.96
C ALA A 139 7.79 -3.43 0.70
N ILE A 140 7.01 -2.37 0.56
CA ILE A 140 7.16 -1.43 -0.57
C ILE A 140 8.47 -0.62 -0.48
N GLY A 141 8.98 -0.40 0.74
CA GLY A 141 10.26 0.27 0.96
C GLY A 141 11.48 -0.58 0.57
N ILE A 142 11.39 -1.90 0.72
CA ILE A 142 12.50 -2.82 0.41
C ILE A 142 12.45 -3.37 -1.02
N LEU A 143 11.26 -3.50 -1.63
CA LEU A 143 11.08 -4.03 -2.99
C LEU A 143 11.94 -3.33 -4.07
N PRO A 144 12.19 -2.00 -4.03
CA PRO A 144 13.12 -1.33 -4.96
C PRO A 144 14.50 -1.97 -5.06
N LEU A 145 15.02 -2.57 -3.99
CA LEU A 145 16.33 -3.26 -4.00
C LEU A 145 16.33 -4.52 -4.88
N PHE A 146 15.18 -5.11 -5.14
CA PHE A 146 15.02 -6.31 -5.96
C PHE A 146 14.53 -5.99 -7.38
N ALA A 147 13.69 -4.98 -7.52
CA ALA A 147 13.09 -4.57 -8.79
C ALA A 147 13.94 -3.53 -9.55
N LEU A 148 14.95 -2.94 -8.90
CA LEU A 148 15.81 -1.88 -9.45
C LEU A 148 15.01 -0.68 -9.97
N CYS A 149 13.95 -0.31 -9.25
CA CYS A 149 13.06 0.81 -9.54
C CYS A 149 13.21 1.92 -8.50
N ASP A 150 12.56 3.06 -8.74
CA ASP A 150 12.42 4.09 -7.70
C ASP A 150 11.28 3.70 -6.74
N ARG A 151 11.34 4.21 -5.50
CA ARG A 151 10.25 4.02 -4.53
C ARG A 151 8.92 4.62 -5.01
N ASN A 152 8.97 5.63 -5.88
CA ASN A 152 7.78 6.29 -6.37
C ASN A 152 7.02 5.43 -7.37
N ASP A 153 7.69 4.44 -7.99
CA ASP A 153 7.11 3.50 -8.95
C ASP A 153 6.25 2.41 -8.29
N ILE A 154 6.21 2.37 -6.95
CA ILE A 154 5.49 1.37 -6.17
C ILE A 154 4.43 2.06 -5.30
N GLY A 155 3.25 1.46 -5.25
CA GLY A 155 2.22 1.75 -4.27
C GLY A 155 1.91 0.54 -3.39
N GLY A 156 1.29 0.81 -2.24
CA GLY A 156 0.83 -0.19 -1.30
C GLY A 156 -0.56 0.16 -0.78
N VAL A 157 -1.35 -0.88 -0.51
CA VAL A 157 -2.60 -0.77 0.24
C VAL A 157 -2.69 -1.97 1.17
N SER A 158 -2.99 -1.71 2.44
CA SER A 158 -3.28 -2.73 3.43
C SER A 158 -4.71 -2.53 3.95
N THR A 159 -5.43 -3.64 4.14
CA THR A 159 -6.79 -3.59 4.67
C THR A 159 -7.10 -4.80 5.54
N PRO A 160 -7.77 -4.61 6.69
CA PRO A 160 -8.27 -5.72 7.50
C PRO A 160 -9.44 -6.46 6.83
N PHE A 161 -10.06 -5.86 5.80
CA PHE A 161 -11.12 -6.51 5.03
C PHE A 161 -11.18 -5.92 3.61
N HIS A 162 -10.70 -6.67 2.62
CA HIS A 162 -10.81 -6.29 1.22
C HIS A 162 -12.17 -6.72 0.67
N PRO A 163 -12.97 -5.81 0.10
CA PRO A 163 -14.37 -6.08 -0.27
C PRO A 163 -14.52 -7.17 -1.34
N ASP A 164 -13.58 -7.30 -2.27
CA ASP A 164 -13.69 -8.28 -3.36
C ASP A 164 -13.21 -9.68 -2.97
N THR A 165 -12.37 -9.80 -1.93
CA THR A 165 -11.80 -11.09 -1.49
C THR A 165 -12.35 -11.56 -0.15
N GLY A 166 -12.99 -10.67 0.61
CA GLY A 166 -13.54 -10.93 1.94
C GLY A 166 -12.48 -11.19 3.02
N LYS A 167 -11.22 -10.78 2.78
CA LYS A 167 -10.07 -11.13 3.62
C LYS A 167 -9.24 -9.91 3.99
N ALA A 168 -8.55 -9.99 5.12
CA ALA A 168 -7.44 -9.09 5.43
C ALA A 168 -6.26 -9.40 4.51
N GLN A 169 -5.75 -8.39 3.79
CA GLN A 169 -4.70 -8.58 2.78
C GLN A 169 -3.85 -7.32 2.63
N ILE A 170 -2.63 -7.52 2.11
CA ILE A 170 -1.70 -6.47 1.72
C ILE A 170 -1.50 -6.56 0.20
N PHE A 171 -1.68 -5.44 -0.48
CA PHE A 171 -1.48 -5.26 -1.91
C PHE A 171 -0.24 -4.42 -2.15
N ILE A 172 0.58 -4.83 -3.10
CA ILE A 172 1.70 -4.06 -3.64
C ILE A 172 1.49 -3.97 -5.14
N TYR A 173 1.46 -2.75 -5.67
CA TYR A 173 1.08 -2.49 -7.05
C TYR A 173 2.03 -1.51 -7.75
N ASP A 174 2.04 -1.57 -9.07
CA ASP A 174 2.81 -0.65 -9.88
C ASP A 174 2.10 0.70 -9.90
N ALA A 175 2.76 1.76 -9.44
CA ALA A 175 2.22 3.12 -9.44
C ALA A 175 2.27 3.78 -10.83
N TYR A 176 1.92 3.00 -11.86
CA TYR A 176 1.92 3.40 -13.26
C TYR A 176 0.76 2.72 -14.01
N PRO A 177 -0.02 3.47 -14.83
CA PRO A 177 -1.11 2.90 -15.62
C PRO A 177 -0.63 1.76 -16.54
N GLY A 178 -1.35 0.63 -16.51
CA GLY A 178 -1.06 -0.57 -17.27
C GLY A 178 -0.04 -1.53 -16.64
N GLY A 179 0.66 -1.11 -15.59
CA GLY A 179 1.74 -1.86 -14.97
C GLY A 179 3.06 -1.80 -15.77
N ILE A 180 4.17 -1.95 -15.05
CA ILE A 180 5.54 -1.89 -15.56
C ILE A 180 6.38 -3.10 -15.14
N GLY A 181 5.80 -4.06 -14.42
CA GLY A 181 6.42 -5.35 -14.10
C GLY A 181 6.98 -5.44 -12.67
N ILE A 182 6.75 -4.45 -11.80
CA ILE A 182 7.30 -4.48 -10.44
C ILE A 182 6.52 -5.45 -9.56
N ALA A 183 5.19 -5.45 -9.68
CA ALA A 183 4.29 -6.40 -9.03
C ALA A 183 4.59 -7.83 -9.46
N GLU A 184 4.84 -8.06 -10.75
CA GLU A 184 5.28 -9.35 -11.28
C GLU A 184 6.59 -9.80 -10.64
N LYS A 185 7.59 -8.89 -10.57
CA LYS A 185 8.87 -9.20 -9.95
C LYS A 185 8.71 -9.52 -8.47
N GLY A 186 7.95 -8.71 -7.73
CA GLY A 186 7.63 -8.94 -6.33
C GLY A 186 6.90 -10.27 -6.12
N PHE A 187 5.98 -10.63 -7.03
CA PHE A 187 5.29 -11.90 -7.00
C PHE A 187 6.27 -13.05 -7.16
N GLU A 188 7.20 -12.98 -8.11
CA GLU A 188 8.24 -14.00 -8.32
C GLU A 188 9.09 -14.22 -7.08
N ILE A 189 9.59 -13.14 -6.47
CA ILE A 189 10.56 -13.15 -5.35
C ILE A 189 9.91 -12.94 -3.97
N ILE A 190 8.62 -13.26 -3.82
CA ILE A 190 7.85 -12.93 -2.61
C ILE A 190 8.46 -13.49 -1.32
N ALA A 191 9.11 -14.66 -1.39
CA ALA A 191 9.73 -15.30 -0.24
C ALA A 191 10.95 -14.50 0.27
N GLU A 192 11.78 -14.02 -0.67
CA GLU A 192 12.94 -13.18 -0.44
C GLU A 192 12.51 -11.79 0.02
N LEU A 193 11.44 -11.25 -0.57
CA LEU A 193 10.85 -9.97 -0.16
C LEU A 193 10.42 -10.01 1.31
N TRP A 194 9.65 -11.03 1.73
CA TRP A 194 9.24 -11.18 3.13
C TRP A 194 10.42 -11.35 4.07
N GLN A 195 11.45 -12.11 3.68
CA GLN A 195 12.65 -12.29 4.49
C GLN A 195 13.43 -10.98 4.67
N ALA A 196 13.63 -10.22 3.59
CA ALA A 196 14.32 -8.93 3.65
C ALA A 196 13.52 -7.89 4.44
N THR A 197 12.18 -7.88 4.27
CA THR A 197 11.29 -7.02 5.05
C THR A 197 11.36 -7.36 6.54
N LEU A 198 11.30 -8.65 6.90
CA LEU A 198 11.44 -9.09 8.29
C LEU A 198 12.78 -8.65 8.87
N LYS A 199 13.87 -8.84 8.11
CA LYS A 199 15.21 -8.46 8.53
C LYS A 199 15.31 -6.96 8.78
N LEU A 200 14.80 -6.12 7.87
CA LEU A 200 14.78 -4.66 8.00
C LEU A 200 14.11 -4.22 9.30
N ILE A 201 12.90 -4.71 9.58
CA ILE A 201 12.15 -4.30 10.76
C ILE A 201 12.83 -4.80 12.04
N LYS A 202 13.32 -6.04 12.03
CA LYS A 202 13.94 -6.70 13.19
C LYS A 202 15.29 -6.06 13.58
N GLU A 203 16.11 -5.67 12.60
CA GLU A 203 17.43 -5.09 12.84
C GLU A 203 17.38 -3.59 13.12
N CYS A 204 16.24 -2.93 12.86
CA CYS A 204 16.08 -1.52 13.14
C CYS A 204 16.05 -1.25 14.65
N PRO A 205 16.92 -0.36 15.19
CA PRO A 205 17.07 -0.13 16.63
C PRO A 205 15.91 0.67 17.26
N CYS A 206 14.93 1.13 16.48
CA CYS A 206 13.79 1.87 17.00
C CYS A 206 12.85 0.96 17.80
N GLN A 207 12.11 1.53 18.75
CA GLN A 207 11.13 0.80 19.55
C GLN A 207 9.79 0.67 18.81
N ASP A 208 9.18 1.81 18.45
CA ASP A 208 7.79 1.85 17.98
C ASP A 208 7.64 1.90 16.44
N GLY A 209 8.75 2.03 15.72
CA GLY A 209 8.78 2.24 14.28
C GLY A 209 9.32 3.63 13.89
N CYS A 210 9.98 3.73 12.74
CA CYS A 210 10.60 4.97 12.27
C CYS A 210 10.66 5.04 10.73
N PRO A 211 11.10 6.17 10.13
CA PRO A 211 11.33 6.32 8.69
C PRO A 211 12.25 5.29 8.04
N SER A 212 13.09 4.62 8.83
CA SER A 212 14.01 3.61 8.33
C SER A 212 13.45 2.19 8.32
N CYS A 213 12.23 1.93 8.83
CA CYS A 213 11.67 0.59 8.85
C CYS A 213 10.20 0.50 8.42
N VAL A 214 9.27 1.20 9.09
CA VAL A 214 7.83 0.98 8.91
C VAL A 214 7.04 2.23 8.54
N GLN A 215 7.70 3.39 8.46
CA GLN A 215 7.05 4.62 7.98
C GLN A 215 7.34 4.82 6.49
N SER A 216 6.34 5.28 5.76
CA SER A 216 6.45 5.66 4.36
C SER A 216 6.24 7.17 4.21
N PRO A 217 7.08 7.87 3.42
CA PRO A 217 6.86 9.27 3.10
C PRO A 217 5.69 9.48 2.14
N LYS A 218 5.18 8.42 1.50
CA LYS A 218 4.01 8.44 0.60
C LYS A 218 2.70 8.11 1.32
N CYS A 219 2.71 7.92 2.64
CA CYS A 219 1.51 7.54 3.40
C CYS A 219 0.53 8.71 3.51
N GLY A 220 -0.63 8.61 2.85
CA GLY A 220 -1.73 9.59 2.95
C GLY A 220 -2.41 9.64 4.33
N ASN A 221 -2.19 8.61 5.16
CA ASN A 221 -2.74 8.50 6.51
C ASN A 221 -1.76 8.97 7.61
N ASN A 222 -0.76 9.77 7.26
CA ASN A 222 0.23 10.32 8.21
C ASN A 222 0.92 9.24 9.05
N ASN A 223 1.18 8.07 8.45
CA ASN A 223 1.81 6.94 9.12
C ASN A 223 1.06 6.49 10.40
N GLN A 224 -0.28 6.52 10.37
CA GLN A 224 -1.13 6.07 11.47
C GLN A 224 -2.36 5.28 10.98
N PRO A 225 -2.73 4.17 11.64
CA PRO A 225 -1.98 3.49 12.70
C PRO A 225 -0.75 2.76 12.15
N LEU A 226 0.27 2.53 12.98
CA LEU A 226 1.40 1.64 12.68
C LEU A 226 1.75 0.84 13.93
N ASP A 227 1.97 -0.46 13.77
CA ASP A 227 2.38 -1.34 14.86
C ASP A 227 3.54 -2.24 14.38
N LYS A 228 4.75 -1.91 14.87
CA LYS A 228 5.99 -2.60 14.49
C LYS A 228 5.99 -4.07 14.94
N GLU A 229 5.51 -4.35 16.14
CA GLU A 229 5.52 -5.71 16.72
C GLU A 229 4.51 -6.60 16.00
N ALA A 230 3.32 -6.06 15.67
CA ALA A 230 2.34 -6.79 14.86
C ALA A 230 2.89 -7.13 13.47
N ALA A 231 3.60 -6.20 12.81
CA ALA A 231 4.26 -6.45 11.53
C ALA A 231 5.36 -7.52 11.64
N LEU A 232 6.14 -7.53 12.72
CA LEU A 232 7.14 -8.57 12.99
C LEU A 232 6.51 -9.95 13.12
N ILE A 233 5.43 -10.08 13.90
CA ILE A 233 4.69 -11.35 14.05
C ILE A 233 4.19 -11.83 12.70
N LEU A 234 3.60 -10.92 11.90
CA LEU A 234 3.08 -11.26 10.58
C LEU A 234 4.18 -11.80 9.65
N LEU A 235 5.29 -11.07 9.54
CA LEU A 235 6.42 -11.46 8.69
C LEU A 235 7.14 -12.73 9.18
N GLN A 236 7.20 -12.96 10.49
CA GLN A 236 7.72 -14.21 11.05
C GLN A 236 6.89 -15.42 10.58
N GLU A 237 5.56 -15.33 10.62
CA GLU A 237 4.71 -16.45 10.19
C GLU A 237 4.71 -16.62 8.66
N LEU A 238 4.75 -15.52 7.89
CA LEU A 238 4.93 -15.56 6.43
C LEU A 238 6.25 -16.23 6.02
N THR A 239 7.31 -16.03 6.79
CA THR A 239 8.64 -16.60 6.51
C THR A 239 8.86 -18.01 7.07
N SER A 240 8.16 -18.37 8.16
CA SER A 240 8.33 -19.66 8.85
C SER A 240 7.49 -20.80 8.27
N SER A 241 6.48 -20.49 7.46
CA SER A 241 5.49 -21.50 7.10
C SER A 241 6.07 -22.57 6.15
N SER A 242 6.32 -23.76 6.68
CA SER A 242 6.52 -25.01 5.96
C SER A 242 5.95 -26.14 6.82
N ALA A 243 4.72 -26.56 6.52
CA ALA A 243 4.21 -27.93 6.77
C ALA A 243 2.88 -28.14 6.05
N CYS A 244 2.93 -28.48 4.75
CA CYS A 244 1.84 -29.25 4.16
C CYS A 244 2.10 -30.72 4.51
N PHE A 245 1.51 -31.21 5.60
CA PHE A 245 1.33 -32.65 5.79
C PHE A 245 0.22 -33.09 4.84
N SER A 246 0.57 -33.46 3.61
CA SER A 246 -0.32 -34.26 2.78
C SER A 246 -0.25 -35.70 3.26
N GLY A 247 -1.06 -36.03 4.27
CA GLY A 247 -1.35 -37.41 4.64
C GLY A 247 -2.11 -38.08 3.50
N GLN A 248 -1.46 -39.05 2.86
CA GLN A 248 -2.17 -40.08 2.08
C GLN A 248 -2.73 -41.09 3.09
N VAL A 249 -4.05 -41.29 3.04
CA VAL A 249 -4.72 -42.55 3.44
C VAL A 249 -5.59 -42.95 2.27
#